data_AF-A0A017TB47-F1
#
_entry.id   AF-A0A017TB47-F1
#
_cell.length_a   1.000
_cell.length_b   1.000
_cell.length_c   1.000
_cell.angle_alpha   90.00
_cell.angle_beta   90.00
_cell.angle_gamma   90.00
#
_symmetry.space_group_name_H-M   'P 1'
#
loop_
_entity.id
_entity.type
_entity.pdbx_description
1 polymer ?
#
loop_
_entity_poly.entity_id
_entity_poly.type
_entity_poly.pdbx_seq_one_letter_code
_entity_poly.pdbx_strand_id
1 'polypeptide(L)'
;MPFFFSKKPASIAQDLSLAGGEASRPDAFEVELLGHLDTLYSVSCRMTKSSTEAEDLVQDTIVKAMRARRQFEPGTNLKAWLLRILTNTFINRYRRGGLERDLFEGPDAEPLTDGWVGATTMRAMRDPETQALSPLIEAEVQRALDELPDEFRLAVILSDIEELSYKEIAEAMGCPIGTVMSRLHRGRKMLQKTLREQAVLLGIVSEEDGKKSSEAPADLGAYRKRKLGVA
;
A
#
# COMPACT_ATOMS: atom_id res chain seq x y z
N MET A 1 4.47 -20.78 -9.60
CA MET A 1 5.27 -19.57 -9.88
C MET A 1 5.27 -19.28 -11.36
N PRO A 2 4.67 -18.18 -11.85
CA PRO A 2 5.02 -17.67 -13.17
C PRO A 2 6.37 -16.94 -13.09
N PHE A 3 7.23 -17.25 -14.04
CA PHE A 3 8.67 -16.98 -14.13
C PHE A 3 9.09 -15.49 -14.21
N PHE A 4 8.14 -14.54 -14.17
CA PHE A 4 8.36 -13.15 -14.60
C PHE A 4 8.98 -12.22 -13.54
N PHE A 5 8.80 -12.51 -12.25
CA PHE A 5 9.04 -11.53 -11.17
C PHE A 5 10.41 -11.60 -10.48
N SER A 6 11.35 -12.44 -10.94
CA SER A 6 12.68 -12.60 -10.31
C SER A 6 13.83 -11.85 -11.02
N LYS A 7 13.58 -11.20 -12.16
CA LYS A 7 14.65 -10.59 -12.97
C LYS A 7 14.74 -9.08 -12.74
N LYS A 8 15.98 -8.56 -12.65
CA LYS A 8 16.24 -7.10 -12.65
C LYS A 8 15.57 -6.46 -13.88
N PRO A 9 15.07 -5.21 -13.80
CA PRO A 9 14.34 -4.55 -14.90
C PRO A 9 15.16 -4.49 -16.20
N ALA A 10 16.49 -4.34 -16.11
CA ALA A 10 17.40 -4.41 -17.26
C ALA A 10 17.44 -5.79 -17.94
N SER A 11 17.28 -6.87 -17.18
CA SER A 11 17.24 -8.25 -17.70
C SER A 11 15.89 -8.56 -18.36
N ILE A 12 14.78 -8.03 -17.83
CA ILE A 12 13.44 -8.20 -18.44
C ILE A 12 13.38 -7.51 -19.81
N ALA A 13 13.94 -6.29 -19.93
CA ALA A 13 14.02 -5.58 -21.20
C ALA A 13 14.89 -6.32 -22.25
N GLN A 14 15.95 -7.01 -21.79
CA GLN A 14 16.87 -7.75 -22.64
C GLN A 14 16.29 -9.10 -23.08
N ASP A 15 15.48 -9.75 -22.24
CA ASP A 15 14.78 -10.99 -22.60
C ASP A 15 13.56 -10.74 -23.51
N LEU A 16 12.83 -9.63 -23.30
CA LEU A 16 11.76 -9.22 -24.23
C LEU A 16 12.29 -8.94 -25.64
N SER A 17 13.52 -8.44 -25.76
CA SER A 17 14.15 -8.20 -27.07
C SER A 17 14.59 -9.49 -27.78
N LEU A 18 14.69 -10.61 -27.08
CA LEU A 18 15.13 -11.90 -27.62
C LEU A 18 13.96 -12.80 -28.05
N ALA A 19 12.77 -12.58 -27.50
CA ALA A 19 11.58 -13.41 -27.74
C ALA A 19 10.68 -12.92 -28.90
N GLY A 20 10.84 -11.68 -29.37
CA GLY A 20 10.00 -11.10 -30.43
C GLY A 20 10.81 -10.67 -31.65
N GLY A 21 10.65 -11.38 -32.77
CA GLY A 21 11.18 -10.95 -34.06
C GLY A 21 10.71 -9.52 -34.40
N GLU A 22 11.64 -8.62 -34.72
CA GLU A 22 11.41 -7.19 -35.02
C GLU A 22 10.44 -6.45 -34.07
N ALA A 23 10.26 -6.93 -32.84
CA ALA A 23 9.45 -6.24 -31.86
C ALA A 23 10.17 -4.95 -31.47
N SER A 24 9.49 -3.82 -31.70
CA SER A 24 9.94 -2.47 -31.38
C SER A 24 10.66 -2.44 -30.04
N ARG A 25 11.87 -1.87 -30.00
CA ARG A 25 12.60 -1.70 -28.73
C ARG A 25 11.68 -0.94 -27.76
N PRO A 26 11.54 -1.41 -26.51
CA PRO A 26 10.69 -0.73 -25.55
C PRO A 26 11.16 0.72 -25.40
N ASP A 27 10.21 1.65 -25.49
CA ASP A 27 10.52 3.06 -25.34
C ASP A 27 10.78 3.42 -23.86
N ALA A 28 11.21 4.65 -23.61
CA ALA A 28 11.56 5.10 -22.26
C ALA A 28 10.40 4.94 -21.25
N PHE A 29 9.15 5.11 -21.71
CA PHE A 29 7.97 4.94 -20.86
C PHE A 29 7.78 3.47 -20.47
N GLU A 30 7.91 2.55 -21.43
CA GLU A 30 7.82 1.11 -21.15
C GLU A 30 8.90 0.65 -20.16
N VAL A 31 10.14 1.11 -20.34
CA VAL A 31 11.25 0.78 -19.42
C VAL A 31 10.97 1.30 -18.00
N GLU A 32 10.50 2.54 -17.86
CA GLU A 32 10.19 3.11 -16.55
C GLU A 32 8.99 2.42 -15.89
N LEU A 33 7.94 2.11 -16.65
CA LEU A 33 6.77 1.35 -16.19
C LEU A 33 7.18 -0.03 -15.67
N LEU A 34 8.04 -0.74 -16.41
CA LEU A 34 8.55 -2.05 -15.99
C LEU A 34 9.34 -1.96 -14.67
N GLY A 35 10.04 -0.84 -14.45
CA GLY A 35 10.71 -0.54 -13.19
C GLY A 35 9.78 -0.40 -11.98
N HIS A 36 8.48 -0.20 -12.20
CA HIS A 36 7.46 -0.07 -11.15
C HIS A 36 6.61 -1.32 -10.94
N LEU A 37 6.84 -2.42 -11.67
CA LEU A 37 6.06 -3.65 -11.54
C LEU A 37 6.02 -4.20 -10.12
N ASP A 38 7.18 -4.26 -9.45
CA ASP A 38 7.28 -4.76 -8.08
C ASP A 38 6.45 -3.91 -7.12
N THR A 39 6.47 -2.58 -7.29
CA THR A 39 5.63 -1.66 -6.52
C THR A 39 4.15 -1.91 -6.78
N LEU A 40 3.73 -2.00 -8.06
CA LEU A 40 2.32 -2.23 -8.40
C LEU A 40 1.81 -3.56 -7.84
N TYR A 41 2.63 -4.61 -7.92
CA TYR A 41 2.31 -5.91 -7.35
C TYR A 41 2.25 -5.87 -5.83
N SER A 42 3.25 -5.25 -5.19
CA SER A 42 3.35 -5.07 -3.75
C SER A 42 2.16 -4.32 -3.15
N VAL A 43 1.70 -3.27 -3.81
CA VAL A 43 0.48 -2.54 -3.43
C VAL A 43 -0.77 -3.39 -3.67
N SER A 44 -0.85 -4.11 -4.79
CA SER A 44 -2.00 -4.95 -5.13
C SER A 44 -2.20 -6.10 -4.16
N CYS A 45 -1.14 -6.77 -3.71
CA CYS A 45 -1.23 -7.85 -2.71
C CYS A 45 -1.81 -7.33 -1.39
N ARG A 46 -1.36 -6.16 -0.91
CA ARG A 46 -1.87 -5.54 0.32
C ARG A 46 -3.31 -5.04 0.20
N MET A 47 -3.81 -4.86 -1.01
CA MET A 47 -5.19 -4.40 -1.27
C MET A 47 -6.17 -5.55 -1.46
N THR A 48 -5.77 -6.60 -2.18
CA THR A 48 -6.65 -7.71 -2.58
C THR A 48 -6.61 -8.88 -1.60
N LYS A 49 -5.54 -9.04 -0.81
CA LYS A 49 -5.31 -10.20 0.06
C LYS A 49 -5.27 -11.54 -0.69
N SER A 50 -5.10 -11.51 -2.02
CA SER A 50 -5.04 -12.68 -2.90
C SER A 50 -3.98 -12.47 -3.96
N SER A 51 -3.03 -13.41 -4.08
CA SER A 51 -1.95 -13.32 -5.08
C SER A 51 -2.52 -13.29 -6.50
N THR A 52 -3.52 -14.12 -6.79
CA THR A 52 -4.13 -14.20 -8.13
C THR A 52 -4.87 -12.90 -8.48
N GLU A 53 -5.66 -12.36 -7.56
CA GLU A 53 -6.36 -11.09 -7.81
C GLU A 53 -5.38 -9.92 -7.92
N ALA A 54 -4.25 -9.96 -7.19
CA ALA A 54 -3.19 -8.98 -7.30
C ALA A 54 -2.51 -9.02 -8.69
N GLU A 55 -2.19 -10.21 -9.20
CA GLU A 55 -1.64 -10.39 -10.55
C GLU A 55 -2.60 -9.84 -11.62
N ASP A 56 -3.88 -10.19 -11.53
CA ASP A 56 -4.92 -9.69 -12.44
C ASP A 56 -5.07 -8.17 -12.37
N LEU A 57 -5.04 -7.59 -11.17
CA LEU A 57 -5.11 -6.14 -10.97
C LEU A 57 -3.90 -5.42 -11.59
N VAL A 58 -2.69 -5.97 -11.43
CA VAL A 58 -1.48 -5.42 -12.05
C VAL A 58 -1.58 -5.50 -13.57
N GLN A 59 -1.99 -6.64 -14.12
CA GLN A 59 -2.13 -6.82 -15.55
C GLN A 59 -3.13 -5.83 -16.15
N ASP A 60 -4.32 -5.70 -15.56
CA ASP A 60 -5.32 -4.71 -15.96
C ASP A 60 -4.78 -3.28 -15.92
N THR A 61 -4.00 -2.97 -14.88
CA THR A 61 -3.38 -1.65 -14.69
C THR A 61 -2.40 -1.35 -15.80
N ILE A 62 -1.52 -2.30 -16.15
CA ILE A 62 -0.55 -2.13 -17.25
C ILE A 62 -1.28 -1.94 -18.58
N VAL A 63 -2.29 -2.77 -18.88
CA VAL A 63 -3.07 -2.64 -20.13
C VAL A 63 -3.71 -1.25 -20.22
N LYS A 64 -4.30 -0.76 -19.13
CA LYS A 64 -4.90 0.59 -19.07
C LYS A 64 -3.85 1.69 -19.19
N ALA A 65 -2.70 1.55 -18.51
CA ALA A 65 -1.59 2.49 -18.60
C ALA A 65 -1.04 2.59 -20.02
N MET A 66 -0.84 1.45 -20.70
CA MET A 66 -0.40 1.41 -22.09
C MET A 66 -1.41 2.08 -23.04
N ARG A 67 -2.71 1.89 -22.82
CA ARG A 67 -3.77 2.57 -23.59
C ARG A 67 -3.82 4.08 -23.31
N ALA A 68 -3.57 4.48 -22.07
CA ALA A 68 -3.60 5.86 -21.61
C ALA A 68 -2.24 6.57 -21.71
N ARG A 69 -1.19 5.93 -22.24
CA ARG A 69 0.20 6.45 -22.25
C ARG A 69 0.34 7.87 -22.80
N ARG A 70 -0.51 8.26 -23.75
CA ARG A 70 -0.52 9.61 -24.36
C ARG A 70 -1.04 10.70 -23.42
N GLN A 71 -1.70 10.31 -22.32
CA GLN A 71 -2.20 11.22 -21.28
C GLN A 71 -1.18 11.41 -20.16
N PHE A 72 -0.11 10.63 -20.14
CA PHE A 72 1.00 10.83 -19.20
C PHE A 72 1.87 11.98 -19.70
N GLU A 73 2.15 12.94 -18.82
CA GLU A 73 3.05 14.05 -19.10
C GLU A 73 4.48 13.64 -18.69
N PRO A 74 5.43 13.53 -19.64
CA PRO A 74 6.81 13.18 -19.33
C PRO A 74 7.46 14.13 -18.32
N GLY A 75 8.27 13.60 -17.41
CA GLY A 75 8.92 14.39 -16.35
C GLY A 75 8.05 14.59 -15.10
N THR A 76 6.80 14.12 -15.11
CA THR A 76 5.98 13.97 -13.90
C THR A 76 6.21 12.60 -13.24
N ASN A 77 5.64 12.39 -12.05
CA ASN A 77 5.83 11.16 -11.28
C ASN A 77 5.03 9.98 -11.89
N LEU A 78 5.70 9.14 -12.69
CA LEU A 78 5.07 7.97 -13.31
C LEU A 78 4.53 6.99 -12.27
N LYS A 79 5.24 6.78 -11.15
CA LYS A 79 4.79 5.91 -10.05
C LYS A 79 3.42 6.35 -9.53
N ALA A 80 3.26 7.64 -9.24
CA ALA A 80 1.99 8.18 -8.76
C ALA A 80 0.87 8.04 -9.80
N TRP A 81 1.17 8.28 -11.07
CA TRP A 81 0.21 8.13 -12.17
C TRP A 81 -0.25 6.67 -12.35
N LEU A 82 0.68 5.70 -12.28
CA LEU A 82 0.36 4.27 -12.34
C LEU A 82 -0.46 3.83 -11.12
N LEU A 83 -0.09 4.26 -9.91
CA LEU A 83 -0.84 3.96 -8.68
C LEU A 83 -2.24 4.57 -8.69
N ARG A 84 -2.45 5.71 -9.37
CA ARG A 84 -3.79 6.23 -9.64
C ARG A 84 -4.61 5.31 -10.55
N ILE A 85 -4.04 4.79 -11.62
CA ILE A 85 -4.74 3.85 -12.52
C ILE A 85 -5.08 2.56 -11.77
N LEU A 86 -4.13 2.06 -10.97
CA LEU A 86 -4.27 0.86 -10.15
C LEU A 86 -5.40 1.01 -9.12
N THR A 87 -5.35 2.10 -8.35
CA THR A 87 -6.35 2.40 -7.31
C THR A 87 -7.75 2.53 -7.91
N ASN A 88 -7.88 3.25 -9.02
CA ASN A 88 -9.16 3.38 -9.72
C ASN A 88 -9.65 2.04 -10.27
N THR A 89 -8.75 1.18 -10.75
CA THR A 89 -9.10 -0.17 -11.21
C THR A 89 -9.59 -1.03 -10.05
N PHE A 90 -8.89 -0.99 -8.92
CA PHE A 90 -9.29 -1.70 -7.70
C PHE A 90 -10.68 -1.28 -7.21
N ILE A 91 -10.91 0.03 -7.02
CA ILE A 91 -12.19 0.56 -6.53
C ILE A 91 -13.34 0.19 -7.48
N ASN A 92 -13.10 0.19 -8.79
CA ASN A 92 -14.14 -0.11 -9.77
C ASN A 92 -14.50 -1.59 -9.85
N ARG A 93 -13.51 -2.48 -9.78
CA ARG A 93 -13.68 -3.93 -10.00
C ARG A 93 -13.89 -4.69 -8.69
N TYR A 94 -13.01 -4.47 -7.72
CA TYR A 94 -12.92 -5.32 -6.52
C TYR A 94 -13.80 -4.83 -5.37
N ARG A 95 -13.94 -3.50 -5.16
CA ARG A 95 -14.88 -2.97 -4.15
C ARG A 95 -16.35 -3.29 -4.48
N ARG A 96 -16.66 -3.43 -5.78
CA ARG A 96 -18.02 -3.75 -6.25
C ARG A 96 -18.28 -5.25 -6.22
N GLY A 97 -17.28 -6.05 -6.61
CA GLY A 97 -17.33 -7.51 -6.53
C GLY A 97 -17.38 -8.04 -5.09
N GLY A 98 -16.71 -7.41 -4.13
CA GLY A 98 -16.80 -7.81 -2.71
C GLY A 98 -18.21 -7.72 -2.13
N LEU A 99 -19.01 -6.73 -2.55
CA LEU A 99 -20.42 -6.63 -2.14
C LEU A 99 -21.29 -7.76 -2.72
N GLU A 100 -20.97 -8.24 -3.92
CA GLU A 100 -21.66 -9.39 -4.54
C GLU A 100 -21.13 -10.74 -4.00
N ARG A 101 -19.84 -10.83 -3.64
CA ARG A 101 -19.21 -12.07 -3.16
C ARG A 101 -19.54 -12.38 -1.69
N ASP A 102 -19.66 -11.36 -0.83
CA ASP A 102 -20.17 -11.52 0.55
C ASP A 102 -21.60 -12.09 0.61
N LEU A 103 -22.37 -12.00 -0.48
CA LEU A 103 -23.70 -12.60 -0.60
C LEU A 103 -23.67 -14.07 -1.06
N PHE A 104 -22.56 -14.55 -1.62
CA PHE A 104 -22.43 -15.89 -2.22
C PHE A 104 -21.44 -16.82 -1.49
N GLU A 105 -20.45 -16.29 -0.77
CA GLU A 105 -19.50 -17.07 0.03
C GLU A 105 -19.92 -17.04 1.51
N GLY A 106 -20.51 -18.15 1.98
CA GLY A 106 -20.78 -18.40 3.40
C GLY A 106 -19.50 -18.52 4.25
N PRO A 107 -19.64 -18.62 5.60
CA PRO A 107 -18.62 -18.27 6.60
C PRO A 107 -17.39 -19.19 6.70
N ASP A 108 -17.14 -20.08 5.74
CA ASP A 108 -16.14 -21.15 5.84
C ASP A 108 -14.94 -20.99 4.89
N ALA A 109 -14.72 -19.81 4.31
CA ALA A 109 -13.48 -19.53 3.57
C ALA A 109 -12.34 -19.27 4.56
N GLU A 110 -11.59 -20.33 4.92
CA GLU A 110 -10.30 -20.19 5.60
C GLU A 110 -9.43 -19.18 4.83
N PRO A 111 -8.87 -18.16 5.48
CA PRO A 111 -7.93 -17.28 4.80
C PRO A 111 -6.70 -18.11 4.48
N LEU A 112 -6.49 -18.40 3.19
CA LEU A 112 -5.20 -18.83 2.68
C LEU A 112 -4.23 -17.68 2.92
N THR A 113 -3.66 -17.63 4.14
CA THR A 113 -2.51 -16.81 4.46
C THR A 113 -1.30 -17.47 3.80
N ASP A 114 -1.22 -17.37 2.47
CA ASP A 114 0.04 -17.55 1.78
C ASP A 114 0.97 -16.47 2.34
N GLY A 115 2.01 -16.90 3.05
CA GLY A 115 3.00 -16.03 3.68
C GLY A 115 3.62 -15.12 2.64
N TRP A 116 3.05 -13.93 2.50
CA TRP A 116 3.48 -12.98 1.49
C TRP A 116 4.63 -12.15 2.04
N VAL A 117 5.81 -12.47 1.54
CA VAL A 117 7.04 -11.70 1.71
C VAL A 117 7.03 -10.64 0.61
N GLY A 118 6.77 -9.38 0.97
CA GLY A 118 6.69 -8.28 0.03
C GLY A 118 8.02 -8.01 -0.67
N ALA A 119 7.98 -7.35 -1.83
CA ALA A 119 9.20 -6.97 -2.56
C ALA A 119 10.14 -6.05 -1.74
N THR A 120 9.59 -5.35 -0.73
CA THR A 120 10.37 -4.63 0.31
C THR A 120 11.29 -5.58 1.10
N THR A 121 10.86 -6.81 1.35
CA THR A 121 11.63 -7.83 2.06
C THR A 121 12.75 -8.41 1.20
N MET A 122 12.61 -8.41 -0.14
CA MET A 122 13.73 -8.75 -1.03
C MET A 122 14.86 -7.70 -1.02
N ARG A 123 14.56 -6.43 -0.71
CA ARG A 123 15.61 -5.39 -0.52
C ARG A 123 16.25 -5.43 0.86
N ALA A 124 15.55 -5.91 1.88
CA ALA A 124 16.05 -6.01 3.25
C ALA A 124 17.04 -7.18 3.48
N MET A 125 17.34 -7.99 2.46
CA MET A 125 18.22 -9.17 2.50
C MET A 125 19.73 -8.89 2.67
N ARG A 126 20.12 -7.92 3.51
CA ARG A 126 21.54 -7.55 3.71
C ARG A 126 22.12 -7.83 5.11
N ASP A 127 21.34 -8.38 6.04
CA ASP A 127 21.84 -8.64 7.40
C ASP A 127 21.26 -9.95 8.00
N PRO A 128 22.08 -10.96 8.39
CA PRO A 128 21.63 -12.26 8.88
C PRO A 128 20.90 -12.21 10.23
N GLU A 129 21.21 -11.24 11.09
CA GLU A 129 20.62 -11.16 12.44
C GLU A 129 19.19 -10.57 12.38
N THR A 130 18.92 -9.69 11.41
CA THR A 130 17.58 -9.17 11.12
C THR A 130 16.68 -10.21 10.43
N GLN A 131 17.26 -11.32 9.93
CA GLN A 131 16.62 -12.28 9.03
C GLN A 131 15.57 -13.18 9.71
N ALA A 132 15.70 -13.45 11.01
CA ALA A 132 14.74 -14.29 11.75
C ALA A 132 13.55 -13.49 12.32
N LEU A 133 13.77 -12.21 12.65
CA LEU A 133 12.74 -11.32 13.21
C LEU A 133 11.91 -10.62 12.12
N SER A 134 12.51 -10.37 10.95
CA SER A 134 11.86 -9.65 9.84
C SER A 134 10.55 -10.31 9.36
N PRO A 135 10.46 -11.64 9.15
CA PRO A 135 9.22 -12.28 8.69
C PRO A 135 8.08 -12.22 9.71
N LEU A 136 8.40 -12.32 11.01
CA LEU A 136 7.40 -12.24 12.08
C LEU A 136 6.84 -10.82 12.22
N ILE A 137 7.71 -9.82 12.14
CA ILE A 137 7.31 -8.40 12.14
C ILE A 137 6.51 -8.06 10.88
N GLU A 138 6.91 -8.58 9.73
CA GLU A 138 6.19 -8.38 8.47
C GLU A 138 4.78 -8.98 8.52
N ALA A 139 4.63 -10.22 9.01
CA ALA A 139 3.33 -10.87 9.17
C ALA A 139 2.40 -10.09 10.11
N GLU A 140 2.96 -9.52 11.17
CA GLU A 140 2.23 -8.69 12.13
C GLU A 140 1.75 -7.37 11.51
N VAL A 141 2.65 -6.66 10.80
CA VAL A 141 2.31 -5.43 10.10
C VAL A 141 1.27 -5.69 9.02
N GLN A 142 1.41 -6.79 8.28
CA GLN A 142 0.44 -7.19 7.27
C GLN A 142 -0.93 -7.48 7.90
N ARG A 143 -0.98 -8.23 9.01
CA ARG A 143 -2.22 -8.47 9.76
C ARG A 143 -2.88 -7.16 10.21
N ALA A 144 -2.09 -6.25 10.79
CA ALA A 144 -2.62 -4.96 11.24
C ALA A 144 -3.15 -4.10 10.08
N LEU A 145 -2.49 -4.13 8.91
CA LEU A 145 -3.02 -3.51 7.70
C LEU A 145 -4.33 -4.18 7.28
N ASP A 146 -4.41 -5.50 7.30
CA ASP A 146 -5.60 -6.26 6.89
C ASP A 146 -6.83 -6.02 7.76
N GLU A 147 -6.65 -5.63 9.02
CA GLU A 147 -7.72 -5.22 9.94
C GLU A 147 -8.28 -3.82 9.64
N LEU A 148 -7.54 -2.96 8.94
CA LEU A 148 -8.03 -1.62 8.60
C LEU A 148 -9.14 -1.67 7.55
N PRO A 149 -10.18 -0.82 7.65
CA PRO A 149 -11.05 -0.53 6.52
C PRO A 149 -10.27 -0.06 5.29
N ASP A 150 -10.69 -0.51 4.10
CA ASP A 150 -9.94 -0.34 2.84
C ASP A 150 -9.52 1.10 2.56
N GLU A 151 -10.38 2.07 2.86
CA GLU A 151 -10.09 3.48 2.61
C GLU A 151 -8.99 4.05 3.52
N PHE A 152 -8.83 3.51 4.73
CA PHE A 152 -7.72 3.87 5.62
C PHE A 152 -6.46 3.09 5.26
N ARG A 153 -6.60 1.79 4.98
CA ARG A 153 -5.49 0.92 4.54
C ARG A 153 -4.80 1.51 3.32
N LEU A 154 -5.57 1.86 2.30
CA LEU A 154 -5.06 2.42 1.05
C LEU A 154 -4.33 3.75 1.26
N ALA A 155 -4.90 4.65 2.08
CA ALA A 155 -4.25 5.92 2.39
C ALA A 155 -2.89 5.69 3.07
N VAL A 156 -2.82 4.77 4.04
CA VAL A 156 -1.58 4.43 4.75
C VAL A 156 -0.56 3.81 3.80
N ILE A 157 -0.95 2.83 2.97
CA ILE A 157 -0.02 2.21 2.01
C ILE A 157 0.58 3.27 1.08
N LEU A 158 -0.25 4.13 0.49
CA LEU A 158 0.23 5.13 -0.47
C LEU A 158 1.13 6.20 0.19
N SER A 159 0.89 6.55 1.46
CA SER A 159 1.68 7.55 2.20
C SER A 159 2.93 6.96 2.84
N ASP A 160 2.78 5.90 3.64
CA ASP A 160 3.80 5.46 4.59
C ASP A 160 4.69 4.36 4.02
N ILE A 161 4.27 3.71 2.93
CA ILE A 161 5.05 2.68 2.21
C ILE A 161 5.52 3.21 0.86
N GLU A 162 4.61 3.81 0.09
CA GLU A 162 4.95 4.32 -1.25
C GLU A 162 5.44 5.78 -1.25
N GLU A 163 5.43 6.45 -0.10
CA GLU A 163 5.96 7.80 0.10
C GLU A 163 5.39 8.83 -0.88
N LEU A 164 4.13 8.66 -1.31
CA LEU A 164 3.48 9.62 -2.18
C LEU A 164 3.10 10.90 -1.41
N SER A 165 3.14 12.04 -2.11
CA SER A 165 2.64 13.28 -1.55
C SER A 165 1.13 13.24 -1.34
N TYR A 166 0.60 14.03 -0.41
CA TYR A 166 -0.84 14.05 -0.14
C TYR A 166 -1.66 14.48 -1.35
N LYS A 167 -1.08 15.27 -2.26
CA LYS A 167 -1.70 15.64 -3.53
C LYS A 167 -1.82 14.43 -4.47
N GLU A 168 -0.75 13.67 -4.63
CA GLU A 168 -0.76 12.44 -5.44
C GLU A 168 -1.72 11.39 -4.88
N ILE A 169 -1.77 11.24 -3.54
CA ILE A 169 -2.71 10.33 -2.89
C ILE A 169 -4.16 10.79 -3.13
N ALA A 170 -4.43 12.08 -3.00
CA ALA A 170 -5.76 12.65 -3.28
C ALA A 170 -6.20 12.37 -4.73
N GLU A 171 -5.28 12.54 -5.67
CA GLU A 171 -5.49 12.20 -7.07
C GLU A 171 -5.67 10.69 -7.30
N ALA A 172 -4.90 9.84 -6.64
CA ALA A 172 -5.01 8.39 -6.77
C ALA A 172 -6.34 7.84 -6.21
N MET A 173 -6.77 8.37 -5.06
CA MET A 173 -8.00 7.96 -4.38
C MET A 173 -9.26 8.69 -4.87
N GLY A 174 -9.12 9.69 -5.76
CA GLY A 174 -10.24 10.49 -6.26
C GLY A 174 -10.98 11.26 -5.16
N CYS A 175 -10.26 11.79 -4.16
CA CYS A 175 -10.87 12.49 -3.01
C CYS A 175 -10.11 13.78 -2.66
N PRO A 176 -10.70 14.71 -1.88
CA PRO A 176 -10.00 15.92 -1.43
C PRO A 176 -8.77 15.63 -0.56
N ILE A 177 -7.76 16.50 -0.61
CA ILE A 177 -6.54 16.39 0.22
C ILE A 177 -6.88 16.36 1.73
N GLY A 178 -7.88 17.12 2.17
CA GLY A 178 -8.34 17.08 3.57
C GLY A 178 -8.88 15.70 3.98
N THR A 179 -9.52 14.98 3.05
CA THR A 179 -9.98 13.62 3.28
C THR A 179 -8.79 12.68 3.47
N VAL A 180 -7.74 12.81 2.65
CA VAL A 180 -6.49 12.04 2.81
C VAL A 180 -5.90 12.25 4.20
N MET A 181 -5.74 13.50 4.65
CA MET A 181 -5.24 13.80 6.00
C MET A 181 -6.09 13.15 7.09
N SER A 182 -7.43 13.24 6.98
CA SER A 182 -8.35 12.64 7.96
C SER A 182 -8.30 11.11 7.96
N ARG A 183 -8.06 10.48 6.79
CA ARG A 183 -7.93 9.02 6.64
C ARG A 183 -6.60 8.54 7.19
N LEU A 184 -5.50 9.23 6.89
CA LEU A 184 -4.18 8.94 7.44
C LEU A 184 -4.17 9.04 8.96
N HIS A 185 -4.73 10.12 9.52
CA HIS A 185 -4.79 10.29 10.97
C HIS A 185 -5.54 9.13 11.64
N ARG A 186 -6.71 8.76 11.11
CA ARG A 186 -7.52 7.66 11.65
C ARG A 186 -6.85 6.29 11.46
N GLY A 187 -6.34 6.01 10.25
CA GLY A 187 -5.66 4.76 9.93
C GLY A 187 -4.42 4.54 10.80
N ARG A 188 -3.56 5.56 10.94
CA ARG A 188 -2.38 5.48 11.82
C ARG A 188 -2.75 5.27 13.28
N LYS A 189 -3.83 5.89 13.77
CA LYS A 189 -4.32 5.66 15.14
C LYS A 189 -4.82 4.23 15.35
N MET A 190 -5.48 3.64 14.34
CA MET A 190 -5.90 2.25 14.38
C MET A 190 -4.69 1.31 14.38
N LEU A 191 -3.71 1.53 13.50
CA LEU A 191 -2.46 0.75 13.48
C LEU A 191 -1.68 0.87 14.77
N GLN A 192 -1.58 2.09 15.33
CA GLN A 192 -0.92 2.32 16.61
C GLN A 192 -1.55 1.49 17.73
N LYS A 193 -2.87 1.30 17.70
CA LYS A 193 -3.57 0.46 18.68
C LYS A 193 -3.26 -1.01 18.48
N THR A 194 -3.33 -1.51 17.24
CA THR A 194 -3.10 -2.93 16.92
C THR A 194 -1.65 -3.34 17.13
N LEU A 195 -0.68 -2.51 16.73
CA LEU A 195 0.76 -2.82 16.77
C LEU A 195 1.43 -2.42 18.08
N ARG A 196 0.68 -1.99 19.09
CA ARG A 196 1.26 -1.41 20.31
C ARG A 196 2.12 -2.41 21.07
N GLU A 197 1.60 -3.62 21.30
CA GLU A 197 2.27 -4.65 22.08
C GLU A 197 3.61 -5.01 21.43
N GLN A 198 3.62 -5.16 20.10
CA GLN A 198 4.82 -5.45 19.33
C GLN A 198 5.79 -4.27 19.32
N ALA A 199 5.29 -3.04 19.25
CA ALA A 199 6.15 -1.85 19.37
C ALA A 199 6.83 -1.76 20.74
N VAL A 200 6.17 -2.19 21.83
CA VAL A 200 6.77 -2.28 23.16
C VAL A 200 7.80 -3.41 23.23
N LEU A 201 7.47 -4.59 22.71
CA LEU A 201 8.40 -5.73 22.65
C LEU A 201 9.68 -5.42 21.87
N LEU A 202 9.57 -4.62 20.80
CA LEU A 202 10.69 -4.16 19.99
C LEU A 202 11.41 -2.95 20.59
N GLY A 203 10.96 -2.41 21.73
CA GLY A 203 11.56 -1.24 22.38
C GLY A 203 11.38 0.07 21.62
N ILE A 204 10.44 0.13 20.66
CA ILE A 204 10.12 1.33 19.87
C ILE A 204 9.33 2.34 20.72
N VAL A 205 8.50 1.84 21.63
CA VAL A 205 7.66 2.64 22.54
C VAL A 205 7.84 2.16 23.97
N SER A 206 7.91 3.08 24.93
CA SER A 206 7.96 2.70 26.34
C SER A 206 6.58 2.28 26.84
N GLU A 207 6.52 1.32 27.76
CA GLU A 207 5.29 0.92 28.49
C GLU A 207 4.52 2.14 29.02
N GLU A 208 5.26 3.15 29.51
CA GLU A 208 4.72 4.37 30.13
C GLU A 208 4.06 5.35 29.14
N ASP A 209 4.42 5.33 27.86
CA ASP A 209 3.86 6.25 26.84
C ASP A 209 2.37 6.00 26.57
N GLY A 210 1.86 4.82 26.97
CA GLY A 210 0.45 4.44 26.81
C GLY A 210 -0.48 5.11 27.81
N LYS A 211 -0.01 5.40 29.02
CA LYS A 211 -0.84 6.01 30.08
C LYS A 211 -1.22 7.47 29.77
N LYS A 212 -0.39 8.21 29.03
CA LYS A 212 -0.68 9.60 28.67
C LYS A 212 -1.78 9.76 27.61
N SER A 213 -2.06 8.72 26.82
CA SER A 213 -3.10 8.77 25.78
C SER A 213 -4.49 8.33 26.26
N SER A 214 -4.57 7.71 27.44
CA SER A 214 -5.82 7.37 28.14
C SER A 214 -6.19 8.35 29.25
N GLU A 215 -5.35 9.33 29.54
CA GLU A 215 -5.70 10.44 30.43
C GLU A 215 -6.83 11.27 29.80
N ALA A 216 -7.87 11.54 30.60
CA ALA A 216 -9.12 12.15 30.19
C ALA A 216 -8.90 13.37 29.27
N PRO A 217 -9.80 13.60 28.27
CA PRO A 217 -9.65 14.72 27.35
C PRO A 217 -9.43 16.02 28.13
N ALA A 218 -8.37 16.74 27.76
CA ALA A 218 -7.97 17.99 28.42
C ALA A 218 -9.19 18.88 28.62
N ASP A 219 -9.44 19.31 29.87
CA ASP A 219 -10.59 20.14 30.22
C ASP A 219 -10.60 21.43 29.39
N LEU A 220 -11.45 21.42 28.36
CA LEU A 220 -11.63 22.53 27.43
C LEU A 220 -12.22 23.76 28.14
N GLY A 221 -12.90 23.57 29.29
CA GLY A 221 -13.37 24.63 30.15
C GLY A 221 -12.22 25.38 30.81
N ALA A 222 -11.26 24.67 31.42
CA ALA A 222 -10.05 25.25 31.99
C ALA A 222 -9.17 25.93 30.93
N TYR A 223 -9.07 25.37 29.72
CA TYR A 223 -8.35 26.01 28.61
C TYR A 223 -9.03 27.32 28.15
N ARG A 224 -10.36 27.33 28.00
CA ARG A 224 -11.12 28.53 27.61
C ARG A 224 -11.04 29.64 28.66
N LYS A 225 -11.12 29.32 29.96
CA LYS A 225 -10.96 30.31 31.05
C LYS A 225 -9.59 30.97 31.04
N ARG A 226 -8.52 30.18 30.85
CA ARG A 226 -7.15 30.70 30.73
C ARG A 226 -6.96 31.59 29.51
N LYS A 227 -7.57 31.26 28.37
CA LYS A 227 -7.44 32.04 27.13
C LYS A 227 -8.28 33.33 27.12
N LEU A 228 -9.38 33.37 27.89
CA LEU A 228 -10.26 34.54 28.00
C LEU A 228 -9.89 35.50 29.14
N GLY A 229 -8.85 35.20 29.93
CA GLY A 229 -8.33 36.11 30.95
C GLY A 229 -9.32 36.44 32.09
N VAL A 230 -10.27 35.55 32.36
CA VAL A 230 -11.20 35.69 33.48
C VAL A 230 -10.79 34.69 34.57
N ALA A 231 -9.92 35.15 35.47
CA ALA A 231 -9.66 34.50 36.75
C ALA A 231 -10.57 35.13 37.80
#